data_AF-U1RA53-F1
#
_entry.id   AF-U1RA53-F1
#
_cell.length_a   1.000
_cell.length_b   1.000
_cell.length_c   1.000
_cell.angle_alpha   90.00
_cell.angle_beta   90.00
_cell.angle_gamma   90.00
#
_symmetry.space_group_name_H-M   'P 1'
#
loop_
_entity.id
_entity.type
_entity.pdbx_description
1 polymer ?
#
loop_
_entity_poly.entity_id
_entity_poly.type
_entity_poly.pdbx_seq_one_letter_code
_entity_poly.pdbx_strand_id
1 'polypeptide(L)' 'GLGRDLASTLAAGPARRIVLVSCDPAAMARDVAAMHEAGRVVTGFDAVDLFPNTHHFECVTVLDRPAS' A
#
# COMPACT_ATOMS: atom_id res chain seq x y z
N GLY A 1 -2.60 5.12 8.77
CA GLY A 1 -3.09 4.01 7.92
C GLY A 1 -4.54 4.19 7.60
N LEU A 2 -5.02 3.50 6.57
CA LEU A 2 -6.39 3.50 6.07
C LEU A 2 -7.33 2.69 6.97
N GLY A 3 -6.80 1.68 7.65
CA GLY A 3 -7.60 0.72 8.41
C GLY A 3 -8.18 -0.37 7.51
N ARG A 4 -8.45 -1.54 8.10
CA ARG A 4 -8.79 -2.77 7.37
C ARG A 4 -10.03 -2.63 6.48
N ASP A 5 -11.08 -1.98 6.96
CA ASP A 5 -12.35 -1.87 6.25
C ASP A 5 -12.23 -1.02 4.98
N LEU A 6 -11.55 0.12 5.07
CA LEU A 6 -11.31 0.96 3.90
C LEU A 6 -10.30 0.32 2.94
N ALA A 7 -9.21 -0.25 3.46
CA ALA A 7 -8.20 -0.93 2.65
C ALA A 7 -8.80 -2.07 1.82
N SER A 8 -9.62 -2.92 2.44
CA SER A 8 -10.32 -4.01 1.75
C SER A 8 -11.37 -3.51 0.76
N THR A 9 -12.12 -2.45 1.11
CA THR A 9 -13.09 -1.82 0.19
C THR A 9 -12.41 -1.28 -1.07
N LEU A 10 -11.28 -0.57 -0.91
CA LEU A 10 -10.50 -0.07 -2.04
C LEU A 10 -9.92 -1.22 -2.89
N ALA A 11 -9.43 -2.28 -2.24
CA ALA A 11 -8.95 -3.47 -2.92
C ALA A 11 -10.03 -4.19 -3.74
N ALA A 12 -11.27 -4.26 -3.27
CA ALA A 12 -12.39 -4.85 -4.00
C ALA A 12 -12.87 -3.99 -5.18
N GLY A 13 -12.54 -2.70 -5.19
CA GLY A 13 -12.96 -1.75 -6.21
C GLY A 13 -12.44 -2.06 -7.64
N PRO A 14 -12.93 -1.33 -8.66
CA PRO A 14 -12.65 -1.59 -10.07
C PRO A 14 -11.21 -1.26 -10.50
N ALA A 15 -10.43 -0.56 -9.66
CA ALA A 15 -9.08 -0.13 -9.98
C ALA A 15 -8.18 -1.31 -10.38
N ARG A 16 -7.43 -1.15 -11.47
CA ARG A 16 -6.43 -2.13 -11.91
C ARG A 16 -5.19 -2.12 -11.02
N ARG A 17 -4.81 -0.93 -10.55
CA ARG A 17 -3.65 -0.65 -9.72
C ARG A 17 -4.03 0.26 -8.56
N ILE A 18 -3.46 -0.01 -7.40
CA ILE A 18 -3.49 0.85 -6.21
C ILE A 18 -2.05 1.17 -5.86
N VAL A 19 -1.73 2.45 -5.69
CA VAL A 19 -0.44 2.90 -5.16
C VAL A 19 -0.68 3.47 -3.78
N LEU A 20 -0.14 2.80 -2.76
CA LEU A 20 -0.23 3.23 -1.37
C LEU A 20 1.06 3.97 -1.00
N VAL A 21 0.94 5.24 -0.62
CA VAL A 21 2.04 6.06 -0.09
C VAL A 21 1.82 6.28 1.40
N SER A 22 2.84 6.03 2.23
CA SER A 22 2.71 6.16 3.68
C SER A 22 4.03 6.44 4.38
N CYS A 23 4.00 7.39 5.33
CA CYS A 23 5.10 7.72 6.23
C CYS A 23 5.26 6.76 7.43
N ASP A 24 4.32 5.82 7.61
CA ASP A 24 4.34 4.83 8.71
C ASP A 24 4.38 3.41 8.12
N PRO A 25 5.55 2.74 8.14
CA PRO A 25 5.70 1.39 7.61
C PRO A 25 4.79 0.36 8.26
N ALA A 26 4.49 0.50 9.56
CA ALA A 26 3.68 -0.48 10.29
C ALA A 26 2.20 -0.34 9.96
N ALA A 27 1.70 0.89 9.80
CA ALA A 27 0.37 1.11 9.28
C ALA A 27 0.24 0.67 7.82
N MET A 28 1.21 1.01 6.97
CA MET A 28 1.26 0.55 5.58
C MET A 28 1.20 -0.97 5.48
N ALA A 29 2.01 -1.70 6.24
CA ALA A 29 2.03 -3.16 6.21
C ALA A 29 0.67 -3.78 6.57
N ARG A 30 -0.05 -3.21 7.55
CA ARG A 30 -1.41 -3.66 7.91
C ARG A 30 -2.42 -3.41 6.79
N ASP A 31 -2.36 -2.25 6.15
CA ASP A 31 -3.25 -1.91 5.03
C ASP A 31 -2.95 -2.80 3.81
N VAL A 32 -1.67 -3.01 3.48
CA VAL A 32 -1.22 -3.93 2.41
C VAL A 32 -1.67 -5.36 2.67
N ALA A 33 -1.57 -5.84 3.91
CA ALA A 33 -2.04 -7.18 4.28
C ALA A 33 -3.55 -7.32 4.03
N ALA A 34 -4.35 -6.33 4.42
CA ALA A 34 -5.79 -6.32 4.15
C ALA A 34 -6.11 -6.32 2.64
N MET A 35 -5.35 -5.57 1.84
CA MET A 35 -5.51 -5.57 0.37
C MET A 35 -5.08 -6.88 -0.27
N HIS A 36 -4.02 -7.50 0.25
CA HIS A 36 -3.52 -8.80 -0.19
C HIS A 36 -4.52 -9.93 0.11
N GLU A 37 -5.12 -9.93 1.31
CA GLU A 37 -6.22 -10.84 1.68
C GLU A 37 -7.43 -10.68 0.74
N ALA A 38 -7.68 -9.47 0.24
CA ALA A 38 -8.71 -9.18 -0.76
C ALA A 38 -8.28 -9.54 -2.21
N GLY A 39 -7.16 -10.23 -2.39
CA GLY A 39 -6.69 -10.78 -3.66
C GLY A 39 -5.82 -9.83 -4.48
N ARG A 40 -5.30 -8.74 -3.91
CA ARG A 40 -4.30 -7.90 -4.59
C ARG A 40 -2.90 -8.50 -4.46
N VAL A 41 -2.06 -8.21 -5.45
CA VAL A 41 -0.66 -8.65 -5.47
C VAL A 41 0.25 -7.44 -5.36
N VAL A 42 1.21 -7.46 -4.43
CA VAL A 42 2.25 -6.44 -4.36
C VAL A 42 3.22 -6.66 -5.53
N THR A 43 3.35 -5.66 -6.39
CA THR A 43 4.19 -5.71 -7.60
C THR A 43 5.35 -4.72 -7.56
N GLY A 44 5.39 -3.85 -6.56
CA GLY A 44 6.48 -2.92 -6.36
C GLY A 44 6.49 -2.35 -4.95
N PHE A 45 7.68 -2.00 -4.49
CA PHE A 45 7.91 -1.34 -3.22
C PHE A 45 9.14 -0.44 -3.34
N ASP A 46 9.05 0.77 -2.79
CA ASP A 46 10.18 1.68 -2.64
C ASP A 46 10.05 2.48 -1.32
N ALA A 47 11.18 2.93 -0.79
CA ALA A 47 11.25 3.83 0.36
C ALA A 47 12.00 5.09 -0.06
N VAL A 48 11.31 6.22 -0.02
CA VAL A 48 11.79 7.49 -0.55
C VAL A 48 12.09 8.46 0.59
N ASP A 49 13.32 8.94 0.64
CA ASP A 49 13.70 10.07 1.51
C ASP A 49 13.24 11.38 0.87
N LEU A 50 12.02 11.82 1.22
CA LEU A 50 11.50 13.14 0.85
C LEU A 50 11.98 14.25 1.80
N PHE A 51 12.60 13.89 2.93
CA PHE A 51 12.93 14.83 4.00
C PHE A 51 14.38 14.62 4.48
N PRO A 52 15.37 15.03 3.66
CA PRO A 52 16.77 14.81 3.97
C PRO A 52 17.17 15.36 5.33
N ASN A 53 18.00 14.60 6.05
CA ASN A 53 18.45 14.89 7.42
C ASN A 53 17.35 14.78 8.49
N THR A 54 16.25 14.08 8.20
CA THR A 54 15.25 13.69 9.20
C THR A 54 15.13 12.17 9.29
N HIS A 55 14.37 11.68 10.27
CA HIS A 55 14.05 10.24 10.36
C HIS A 55 12.82 9.86 9.52
N HIS A 56 12.19 10.82 8.84
CA HIS A 56 10.98 10.58 8.05
C HIS A 56 11.36 10.04 6.68
N PHE A 57 10.62 9.01 6.24
CA PHE A 57 10.69 8.48 4.89
C PHE A 57 9.29 8.06 4.47
N GLU A 58 9.03 8.07 3.17
CA GLU A 58 7.76 7.64 2.61
C GLU A 58 7.93 6.26 1.98
N CYS A 59 7.08 5.31 2.37
CA CYS A 59 6.97 4.03 1.70
C CYS A 59 5.97 4.14 0.54
N VAL A 60 6.36 3.68 -0.65
CA VAL A 60 5.49 3.59 -1.83
C VAL A 60 5.31 2.12 -2.17
N THR A 61 4.09 1.60 -2.05
CA THR A 61 3.75 0.22 -2.41
C THR A 61 2.80 0.20 -3.60
N VAL A 62 3.11 -0.61 -4.60
CA VAL A 62 2.25 -0.84 -5.76
C VAL A 62 1.54 -2.18 -5.59
N LEU A 63 0.21 -2.17 -5.69
CA LEU A 63 -0.63 -3.35 -5.66
C LEU A 63 -1.46 -3.45 -6.95
N ASP A 64 -1.36 -4.57 -7.65
CA ASP A 64 -2.08 -4.84 -8.89
C ASP A 64 -3.15 -5.93 -8.70
N ARG A 65 -4.10 -6.03 -9.63
CA ARG A 65 -4.94 -7.23 -9.81
C ARG A 65 -4.02 -8.44 -10.12
N PRO A 66 -4.36 -9.66 -9.68
CA PRO A 66 -3.76 -10.87 -10.22
C PRO A 66 -3.94 -10.88 -11.74
N ALA A 67 -2.92 -11.33 -12.48
CA ALA A 67 -3.10 -11.64 -13.89
C ALA A 67 -4.12 -12.78 -14.01
N SER A 68 -5.11 -12.61 -14.89
CA SER A 68 -6.09 -13.64 -15.25
C SER A 68 -5.46 -14.78 -16.04
#